data_AF-A0A074JIG5-F1
#
_entry.id   AF-A0A074JIG5-F1
#
_cell.length_a   1.000
_cell.length_b   1.000
_cell.length_c   1.000
_cell.angle_alpha   90.00
_cell.angle_beta   90.00
_cell.angle_gamma   90.00
#
_symmetry.space_group_name_H-M   'P 1'
#
loop_
_entity.id
_entity.type
_entity.pdbx_description
1 polymer ?
#
loop_
_entity_poly.entity_id
_entity_poly.type
_entity_poly.pdbx_seq_one_letter_code
_entity_poly.pdbx_strand_id
1 'polypeptide(L)' 'MNLTILALGLAVMGVSVGEGILVANIAKAAARQPEMFSKLQTLMFTGVAFIEGTFFVLFALSYIV' A
#
# COMPACT_ATOMS: atom_id res chain seq x y z
N MET A 1 16.48 -16.74 15.59
CA MET A 1 15.30 -16.25 14.87
C MET A 1 15.70 -14.92 14.26
N ASN A 2 15.64 -14.77 12.93
CA ASN A 2 16.14 -13.54 12.30
C ASN A 2 15.11 -12.42 12.52
N LEU A 3 15.40 -11.48 13.44
CA LEU A 3 14.49 -10.37 13.78
C LEU A 3 14.11 -9.54 12.54
N THR A 4 15.00 -9.47 11.55
CA THR A 4 14.77 -8.79 10.28
C THR A 4 13.60 -9.40 9.51
N ILE A 5 13.49 -10.73 9.47
CA ILE A 5 12.36 -11.42 8.80
C ILE A 5 11.04 -11.11 9.52
N LEU A 6 11.06 -11.06 10.85
CA LEU A 6 9.87 -10.70 11.64
C LEU A 6 9.44 -9.25 11.38
N ALA A 7 10.40 -8.32 11.35
CA ALA A 7 10.14 -6.91 11.07
C ALA A 7 9.56 -6.70 9.67
N LEU A 8 10.13 -7.38 8.66
CA LEU A 8 9.60 -7.37 7.29
C LEU A 8 8.19 -7.96 7.23
N GLY A 9 7.95 -9.09 7.91
CA GLY A 9 6.62 -9.70 7.97
C GLY A 9 5.56 -8.78 8.57
N LEU A 10 5.88 -8.06 9.65
CA LEU A 10 4.98 -7.08 10.25
C LEU A 10 4.71 -5.90 9.32
N ALA A 11 5.72 -5.42 8.61
CA ALA A 11 5.56 -4.32 7.67
C ALA A 11 4.72 -4.69 6.44
N VAL A 12 4.92 -5.88 5.87
CA VAL A 12 4.08 -6.40 4.77
C VAL A 12 2.61 -6.46 5.19
N MET A 13 2.32 -6.90 6.43
CA MET A 13 0.94 -6.91 6.92
C MET A 13 0.35 -5.50 7.01
N GLY A 14 1.10 -4.53 7.52
CA GLY A 14 0.65 -3.13 7.60
C GLY A 14 0.33 -2.52 6.24
N VAL A 15 1.23 -2.71 5.26
CA VAL A 15 1.03 -2.25 3.88
C VAL A 15 -0.15 -2.95 3.21
N SER A 16 -0.24 -4.27 3.31
CA SER A 16 -1.34 -5.06 2.72
C SER A 16 -2.72 -4.60 3.22
N VAL A 17 -2.84 -4.30 4.52
CA VAL A 17 -4.08 -3.78 5.10
C VAL A 17 -4.38 -2.37 4.58
N GLY A 18 -3.37 -1.49 4.54
CA GLY A 18 -3.51 -0.13 4.02
C GLY A 18 -3.97 -0.10 2.57
N GLU A 19 -3.35 -0.90 1.71
CA GLU A 19 -3.73 -1.02 0.30
C GLU A 19 -5.13 -1.61 0.14
N GLY A 20 -5.48 -2.65 0.89
CA GLY A 20 -6.81 -3.26 0.86
C GLY A 20 -7.91 -2.24 1.18
N ILE A 21 -7.69 -1.39 2.20
CA ILE A 21 -8.61 -0.31 2.57
C ILE A 21 -8.68 0.75 1.46
N LEU A 22 -7.55 1.17 0.91
CA LEU A 22 -7.48 2.16 -0.18
C LEU A 22 -8.26 1.67 -1.41
N VAL A 23 -7.96 0.47 -1.90
CA VAL A 23 -8.58 -0.12 -3.09
C VAL A 23 -10.08 -0.34 -2.88
N ALA A 24 -10.48 -0.82 -1.70
CA ALA A 24 -11.90 -1.00 -1.39
C ALA A 24 -12.69 0.33 -1.43
N ASN A 25 -12.11 1.41 -0.93
CA ASN A 25 -12.75 2.73 -0.96
C ASN A 25 -12.81 3.30 -2.39
N ILE A 26 -11.76 3.13 -3.19
CA ILE A 26 -11.74 3.54 -4.59
C ILE A 26 -12.78 2.75 -5.39
N ALA A 27 -12.90 1.44 -5.19
CA ALA A 27 -13.90 0.61 -5.85
C ALA A 27 -15.34 1.04 -5.49
N LYS A 28 -15.61 1.35 -4.21
CA LYS A 28 -16.90 1.90 -3.77
C LYS A 28 -17.20 3.27 -4.39
N ALA A 29 -16.21 4.14 -4.49
CA ALA A 29 -16.36 5.45 -5.11
C ALA A 29 -16.61 5.33 -6.62
N ALA A 30 -15.89 4.45 -7.30
CA ALA A 30 -16.07 4.16 -8.73
C ALA A 30 -17.45 3.58 -9.03
N ALA A 31 -17.96 2.69 -8.17
CA ALA A 31 -19.31 2.14 -8.31
C ALA A 31 -20.40 3.21 -8.14
N ARG A 32 -20.14 4.26 -7.36
CA ARG A 32 -21.06 5.40 -7.16
C ARG A 32 -20.99 6.43 -8.29
N GLN A 33 -19.80 6.68 -8.84
CA GLN A 33 -19.56 7.67 -9.89
C GLN A 33 -18.61 7.11 -10.95
N PRO A 34 -19.12 6.34 -11.93
CA PRO A 34 -18.30 5.70 -12.95
C PRO A 34 -17.53 6.71 -13.82
N GLU A 35 -18.08 7.90 -14.10
CA GLU A 35 -17.36 8.92 -14.87
C GLU A 35 -16.10 9.45 -14.18
N MET A 36 -15.96 9.27 -12.87
CA MET A 36 -14.79 9.69 -12.11
C MET A 36 -13.68 8.63 -12.04
N PHE A 37 -13.88 7.45 -12.62
CA PHE A 37 -12.94 6.33 -12.50
C PHE A 37 -11.50 6.69 -12.87
N SER A 38 -11.28 7.41 -13.98
CA SER A 38 -9.92 7.79 -14.38
C SER A 38 -9.23 8.71 -13.38
N LYS A 39 -9.96 9.60 -12.69
CA LYS A 39 -9.41 10.45 -11.63
C LYS A 39 -9.14 9.65 -10.36
N LEU A 40 -10.07 8.75 -10.00
CA LEU A 40 -9.93 7.85 -8.85
C LEU A 40 -8.76 6.88 -9.02
N GLN A 41 -8.51 6.40 -10.22
CA GLN A 41 -7.38 5.53 -10.54
C GLN A 41 -6.03 6.24 -10.31
N THR A 42 -5.89 7.49 -10.75
CA THR A 42 -4.68 8.29 -10.47
C THR A 42 -4.46 8.48 -8.98
N LEU A 43 -5.53 8.77 -8.23
CA LEU A 43 -5.46 8.89 -6.77
C LEU A 43 -5.07 7.55 -6.12
N MET A 44 -5.63 6.44 -6.60
CA MET A 44 -5.30 5.09 -6.14
C MET A 44 -3.82 4.78 -6.33
N PHE A 45 -3.28 4.98 -7.53
CA PHE A 45 -1.85 4.74 -7.79
C PHE A 45 -0.95 5.63 -6.93
N THR A 46 -1.34 6.89 -6.73
CA THR A 46 -0.60 7.81 -5.87
C THR A 46 -0.61 7.31 -4.42
N GLY A 47 -1.77 6.89 -3.90
CA GLY A 47 -1.90 6.32 -2.56
C GLY A 47 -1.09 5.04 -2.38
N VAL A 48 -1.17 4.12 -3.33
CA VAL A 48 -0.37 2.87 -3.35
C VAL A 48 1.12 3.19 -3.32
N ALA A 49 1.59 4.13 -4.13
CA ALA A 49 3.01 4.53 -4.16
C ALA A 49 3.51 5.04 -2.79
N PHE A 50 2.68 5.78 -2.05
CA PHE A 50 3.03 6.21 -0.70
C PHE A 50 3.06 5.07 0.31
N ILE A 51 2.10 4.15 0.24
CA ILE A 51 2.04 2.99 1.15
C ILE A 51 3.26 2.07 0.88
N GLU A 52 3.46 1.66 -0.37
CA GLU A 52 4.59 0.81 -0.79
C GLU A 52 5.95 1.49 -0.60
N GLY A 53 6.02 2.81 -0.75
CA GLY A 53 7.25 3.57 -0.50
C GLY A 53 7.79 3.34 0.92
N THR A 54 6.92 3.22 1.92
CA THR A 54 7.35 2.92 3.30
C THR A 54 7.89 1.51 3.46
N PHE A 55 7.29 0.54 2.76
CA PHE A 55 7.78 -0.84 2.75
C PHE A 55 9.14 -0.95 2.09
N PHE A 56 9.35 -0.30 0.93
CA PHE A 56 10.64 -0.33 0.24
C PHE A 56 11.77 0.30 1.07
N VAL A 57 11.49 1.34 1.84
CA VAL A 57 12.48 1.92 2.77
C VAL A 57 12.90 0.90 3.83
N LEU A 58 11.94 0.21 4.46
CA LEU A 58 12.25 -0.83 5.44
C LEU A 58 12.96 -2.03 4.80
N PHE A 59 12.52 -2.43 3.62
CA PHE A 59 13.15 -3.50 2.85
C PHE A 59 14.61 -3.17 2.53
N ALA A 60 14.91 -1.95 2.10
CA ALA A 60 16.29 -1.52 1.88
C ALA A 60 17.12 -1.53 3.18
N LEU A 61 16.55 -1.04 4.29
CA LEU A 61 17.22 -1.07 5.61
C LEU A 61 17.52 -2.49 6.09
N SER A 62 16.70 -3.47 5.71
CA SER A 62 16.89 -4.88 6.07
C SER A 62 18.15 -5.53 5.50
N TYR A 63 18.76 -4.93 4.47
CA TYR A 63 20.05 -5.37 3.91
C TYR A 63 21.25 -4.68 4.54
N ILE A 64 21.03 -3.58 5.26
CA ILE A 64 22.08 -2.78 5.89
C ILE A 64 22.33 -3.25 7.33
N VAL A 65 21.27 -3.68 8.02
CA VAL A 65 21.26 -4.06 9.44
C VAL A 65 21.08 -5.56 9.59
#